data_AF-A0A7Y7NW36-F1
#
_entry.id   AF-A0A7Y7NW36-F1
#
_cell.length_a   1.000
_cell.length_b   1.000
_cell.length_c   1.000
_cell.angle_alpha   90.00
_cell.angle_beta   90.00
_cell.angle_gamma   90.00
#
_symmetry.space_group_name_H-M   'P 1'
#
loop_
_entity.id
_entity.type
_entity.pdbx_description
1 polymer ?
#
loop_
_entity_poly.entity_id
_entity_poly.type
_entity_poly.pdbx_seq_one_letter_code
_entity_poly.pdbx_strand_id
1 'polypeptide(L)'
;QIAEELGLMVIYITHHFDEAKFIADQVCYLVKDEKGGLISKISKQSFEEFTDTPPSKTALALMSFPITNLLKVEDQTDMFVLSDSPKCFLHLGKDNIVYDVNAEPSFVKVLQSGTYAIYKHLKTDNYIAIEKQLMAAENFNLQLKGKLLCYDEKGIYVGKKDSRILQ
;
A
#
# COMPACT_ATOMS: atom_id res chain seq x y z
N GLN A 1 22.05 -16.29 -12.44
CA GLN A 1 23.41 -16.84 -12.67
C GLN A 1 23.54 -17.56 -14.01
N ILE A 2 22.96 -18.76 -14.24
CA ILE A 2 23.15 -19.46 -15.53
C ILE A 2 22.72 -18.62 -16.75
N ALA A 3 21.58 -17.93 -16.67
CA ALA A 3 21.10 -17.08 -17.76
C ALA A 3 22.04 -15.89 -18.04
N GLU A 4 22.61 -15.31 -16.99
CA GLU A 4 23.55 -14.19 -17.07
C GLU A 4 24.90 -14.63 -17.65
N GLU A 5 25.44 -15.76 -17.16
CA GLU A 5 26.69 -16.36 -17.65
C GLU A 5 26.62 -16.72 -19.14
N LEU A 6 25.44 -17.12 -19.62
CA LEU A 6 25.20 -17.50 -21.02
C LEU A 6 24.66 -16.35 -21.88
N GLY A 7 24.45 -15.15 -21.32
CA GLY A 7 23.89 -14.01 -22.04
C GLY A 7 22.49 -14.26 -22.61
N LEU A 8 21.67 -15.08 -21.94
CA LEU A 8 20.35 -15.48 -22.39
C LEU A 8 19.28 -14.48 -21.94
N MET A 9 18.40 -14.09 -22.86
CA MET A 9 17.15 -13.42 -22.51
C MET A 9 16.14 -14.47 -21.99
N VAL A 10 15.66 -14.29 -20.77
CA VAL A 10 14.67 -15.18 -20.13
C VAL A 10 13.37 -14.43 -19.91
N ILE A 11 12.26 -15.05 -20.34
CA ILE A 11 10.91 -14.60 -19.97
C ILE A 11 10.39 -15.58 -18.93
N TYR A 12 10.23 -15.08 -17.70
CA TYR A 12 9.67 -15.86 -16.60
C TYR A 12 8.27 -15.33 -16.25
N ILE A 13 7.31 -16.23 -16.15
CA ILE A 13 5.90 -15.90 -15.86
C ILE A 13 5.57 -16.46 -14.48
N THR A 14 5.16 -15.60 -13.56
CA THR A 14 4.75 -15.99 -12.21
C THR A 14 3.56 -15.19 -11.71
N HIS A 15 2.89 -15.76 -10.72
CA HIS A 15 1.85 -15.11 -9.91
C HIS A 15 2.34 -14.81 -8.48
N HIS A 16 3.52 -15.30 -8.09
CA HIS A 16 4.14 -15.04 -6.79
C HIS A 16 5.15 -13.92 -6.91
N PHE A 17 4.96 -12.86 -6.11
CA PHE A 17 5.91 -11.75 -6.08
C PHE A 17 7.28 -12.20 -5.52
N ASP A 18 7.29 -13.13 -4.56
CA ASP A 18 8.53 -13.66 -3.99
C ASP A 18 9.43 -14.32 -5.03
N GLU A 19 8.88 -15.01 -6.01
CA GLU A 19 9.67 -15.59 -7.10
C GLU A 19 10.33 -14.49 -7.94
N ALA A 20 9.57 -13.47 -8.34
CA ALA A 20 10.09 -12.34 -9.11
C ALA A 20 11.23 -11.62 -8.40
N LYS A 21 11.17 -11.50 -7.07
CA LYS A 21 12.23 -10.88 -6.24
C LYS A 21 13.60 -11.52 -6.40
N PHE A 22 13.68 -12.82 -6.71
CA PHE A 22 14.97 -13.52 -6.79
C PHE A 22 15.60 -13.51 -8.19
N ILE A 23 14.81 -13.25 -9.24
CA ILE A 23 15.23 -13.53 -10.62
C ILE A 23 14.99 -12.39 -11.60
N ALA A 24 14.16 -11.40 -11.25
CA ALA A 24 13.71 -10.39 -12.20
C ALA A 24 14.61 -9.15 -12.17
N ASP A 25 15.18 -8.80 -13.32
CA ASP A 25 15.77 -7.47 -13.55
C ASP A 25 14.67 -6.44 -13.88
N GLN A 26 13.64 -6.89 -14.62
CA GLN A 26 12.49 -6.09 -15.04
C GLN A 26 11.18 -6.82 -14.72
N VAL A 27 10.16 -6.04 -14.38
CA VAL A 27 8.81 -6.54 -14.12
C VAL A 27 7.84 -6.01 -15.16
N CYS A 28 7.20 -6.94 -15.87
CA CYS A 28 6.06 -6.66 -16.75
C CYS A 28 4.76 -7.06 -16.05
N TYR A 29 4.12 -6.12 -15.36
CA TYR A 29 2.89 -6.37 -14.61
C TYR A 29 1.64 -6.16 -15.47
N LEU A 30 0.79 -7.18 -15.52
CA LEU A 30 -0.46 -7.18 -16.27
C LEU A 30 -1.60 -6.69 -15.37
N VAL A 31 -2.05 -5.45 -15.59
CA VAL A 31 -3.18 -4.88 -14.86
C VAL A 31 -4.47 -5.38 -15.50
N LYS A 32 -5.32 -6.05 -14.71
CA LYS A 32 -6.65 -6.47 -15.14
C LYS A 32 -7.67 -5.38 -14.86
N ASP A 33 -8.71 -5.29 -15.69
CA ASP A 33 -9.88 -4.50 -15.34
C ASP A 33 -10.60 -5.05 -14.10
N GLU A 34 -11.33 -4.20 -13.37
CA GLU A 34 -12.10 -4.63 -12.20
C GLU A 34 -13.35 -5.45 -12.59
N LYS A 35 -13.75 -5.45 -13.87
CA LYS A 35 -15.05 -5.97 -14.33
C LYS A 35 -15.01 -7.25 -15.17
N GLY A 36 -13.87 -7.69 -15.71
CA GLY A 36 -13.88 -8.69 -16.80
C GLY A 36 -12.66 -9.59 -16.94
N GLY A 37 -11.62 -9.45 -16.11
CA GLY A 37 -10.42 -10.28 -16.20
C GLY A 37 -9.57 -10.03 -17.45
N LEU A 38 -9.93 -9.02 -18.26
CA LEU A 38 -9.18 -8.60 -19.44
C LEU A 38 -8.01 -7.71 -19.00
N ILE A 39 -6.88 -7.85 -19.68
CA ILE A 39 -5.72 -7.00 -19.45
C ILE A 39 -6.05 -5.60 -19.99
N SER A 40 -6.13 -4.62 -19.09
CA SER A 40 -6.44 -3.23 -19.43
C SER A 40 -5.18 -2.39 -19.62
N LYS A 41 -4.07 -2.78 -18.98
CA LYS A 41 -2.79 -2.07 -19.06
C LYS A 41 -1.63 -3.03 -18.77
N ILE A 42 -0.48 -2.76 -19.35
CA ILE A 42 0.80 -3.41 -19.01
C ILE A 42 1.72 -2.33 -18.43
N SER A 43 2.26 -2.58 -17.24
CA SER A 43 3.34 -1.77 -16.67
C SER A 43 4.66 -2.49 -16.92
N LYS A 44 5.67 -1.77 -17.44
CA LYS A 44 7.04 -2.27 -17.57
C LYS A 44 7.96 -1.35 -16.79
N GLN A 45 8.60 -1.88 -15.76
CA GLN A 45 9.47 -1.13 -14.82
C GLN A 45 10.68 -2.00 -14.46
N SER A 46 11.75 -1.40 -13.94
CA SER A 46 12.78 -2.18 -13.25
C SER A 46 12.19 -2.84 -12.00
N PHE A 47 12.82 -3.89 -11.48
CA PHE A 47 12.37 -4.48 -10.22
C PHE A 47 12.35 -3.46 -9.08
N GLU A 48 13.40 -2.62 -8.96
CA GLU A 48 13.50 -1.57 -7.96
C GLU A 48 12.38 -0.52 -8.07
N GLU A 49 12.10 -0.03 -9.29
CA GLU A 49 11.00 0.91 -9.53
C GLU A 49 9.63 0.32 -9.21
N PHE A 50 9.44 -0.96 -9.55
CA PHE A 50 8.22 -1.69 -9.23
C PHE A 50 8.04 -1.80 -7.71
N THR A 51 9.14 -2.01 -6.97
CA THR A 51 9.08 -2.06 -5.51
C THR A 51 8.82 -0.71 -4.85
N ASP A 52 9.37 0.36 -5.42
CA ASP A 52 9.28 1.70 -4.84
C ASP A 52 7.98 2.43 -5.21
N THR A 53 7.47 2.16 -6.41
CA THR A 53 6.30 2.81 -6.99
C THR A 53 5.41 1.81 -7.72
N PRO A 54 4.76 0.87 -6.98
CA PRO A 54 3.91 -0.15 -7.58
C PRO A 54 2.83 0.53 -8.43
N PRO A 55 2.58 0.06 -9.66
CA PRO A 55 1.75 0.77 -10.63
C PRO A 55 0.25 0.81 -10.26
N SER A 56 -0.19 -0.03 -9.33
CA SER A 56 -1.57 -0.06 -8.84
C SER A 56 -1.67 -0.52 -7.39
N LYS A 57 -2.81 -0.26 -6.73
CA LYS A 57 -3.13 -0.77 -5.38
C LYS A 57 -3.07 -2.31 -5.32
N THR A 58 -3.42 -2.98 -6.43
CA THR A 58 -3.34 -4.44 -6.54
C THR A 58 -1.89 -4.92 -6.60
N ALA A 59 -1.03 -4.23 -7.36
CA ALA A 59 0.40 -4.54 -7.38
C ALA A 59 1.03 -4.32 -6.00
N LEU A 60 0.69 -3.21 -5.34
CA LEU A 60 1.13 -2.92 -3.97
C LEU A 60 0.69 -4.02 -2.99
N ALA A 61 -0.56 -4.49 -3.08
CA ALA A 61 -1.08 -5.55 -2.22
C ALA A 61 -0.37 -6.90 -2.38
N LEU A 62 0.08 -7.22 -3.61
CA LEU A 62 0.88 -8.42 -3.86
C LEU A 62 2.24 -8.37 -3.17
N MET A 63 2.84 -7.18 -3.10
CA MET A 63 4.17 -6.98 -2.53
C MET A 63 4.16 -6.84 -1.01
N SER A 64 3.09 -6.26 -0.47
CA SER A 64 3.02 -5.92 0.95
C SER A 64 2.29 -7.00 1.76
N PHE A 65 2.09 -8.20 1.20
CA PHE A 65 1.45 -9.28 1.95
C PHE A 65 2.27 -9.65 3.21
N PRO A 66 1.65 -9.78 4.40
CA PRO A 66 0.21 -9.78 4.66
C PRO A 66 -0.40 -8.41 5.04
N ILE A 67 0.39 -7.33 5.17
CA ILE A 67 -0.10 -6.01 5.59
C ILE A 67 0.03 -4.97 4.47
N THR A 68 -1.11 -4.55 3.93
CA THR A 68 -1.19 -3.37 3.07
C THR A 68 -2.09 -2.32 3.72
N ASN A 69 -1.48 -1.24 4.23
CA ASN A 69 -2.24 -0.15 4.84
C ASN A 69 -2.60 0.88 3.76
N LEU A 70 -3.84 0.82 3.27
CA LEU A 70 -4.40 1.77 2.32
C LEU A 70 -5.54 2.55 2.95
N LEU A 71 -5.34 3.85 3.13
CA LEU A 71 -6.40 4.75 3.59
C LEU A 71 -7.20 5.28 2.40
N LYS A 72 -8.53 5.19 2.51
CA LYS A 72 -9.52 5.80 1.63
C LYS A 72 -9.69 7.26 2.04
N VAL A 73 -9.28 8.20 1.18
CA VAL A 73 -9.32 9.64 1.52
C VAL A 73 -9.83 10.51 0.38
N GLU A 74 -10.32 11.69 0.77
CA GLU A 74 -10.47 12.85 -0.08
C GLU A 74 -9.24 13.76 0.10
N ASP A 75 -8.56 14.08 -1.01
CA ASP A 75 -7.44 15.02 -1.02
C ASP A 75 -7.98 16.46 -1.08
N GLN A 76 -7.74 17.21 -0.01
CA GLN A 76 -8.02 18.62 0.09
C GLN A 76 -6.69 19.39 0.22
N THR A 77 -6.73 20.70 -0.02
CA THR A 77 -5.53 21.54 -0.12
C THR A 77 -4.53 21.32 1.01
N ASP A 78 -5.00 21.31 2.26
CA ASP A 78 -4.14 21.27 3.44
C ASP A 78 -4.26 19.96 4.25
N MET A 79 -5.11 19.04 3.81
CA MET A 79 -5.43 17.84 4.58
C MET A 79 -5.96 16.68 3.74
N PHE A 80 -5.86 15.48 4.32
CA PHE A 80 -6.54 14.29 3.85
C PHE A 80 -7.72 14.01 4.78
N VAL A 81 -8.90 13.83 4.20
CA VAL A 81 -10.12 13.50 4.95
C VAL A 81 -10.48 12.05 4.68
N LEU A 82 -10.57 11.23 5.73
CA LEU A 82 -11.00 9.85 5.63
C LEU A 82 -12.44 9.78 5.11
N SER A 83 -12.67 8.98 4.07
CA SER A 83 -13.98 8.89 3.41
C SER A 83 -14.28 7.48 2.94
N ASP A 84 -15.54 7.08 3.02
CA ASP A 84 -16.03 5.82 2.42
C ASP A 84 -16.25 5.94 0.91
N SER A 85 -16.25 7.17 0.39
CA SER A 85 -16.29 7.52 -1.03
C SER A 85 -14.97 8.22 -1.43
N PRO A 86 -13.83 7.49 -1.43
CA PRO A 86 -12.52 8.10 -1.62
C PRO A 86 -12.35 8.69 -3.01
N LYS A 87 -11.63 9.82 -3.08
CA LYS A 87 -11.06 10.35 -4.33
C LYS A 87 -9.66 9.80 -4.61
N CYS A 88 -9.00 9.27 -3.60
CA CYS A 88 -7.71 8.61 -3.73
C CYS A 88 -7.46 7.64 -2.57
N PHE A 89 -6.44 6.80 -2.75
CA PHE A 89 -5.94 5.91 -1.72
C PHE A 89 -4.50 6.28 -1.36
N LEU A 90 -4.21 6.34 -0.07
CA LEU A 90 -2.86 6.58 0.44
C LEU A 90 -2.29 5.31 1.02
N HIS A 91 -1.12 4.89 0.53
CA HIS A 91 -0.37 3.82 1.15
C HIS A 91 0.46 4.35 2.32
N LEU A 92 0.34 3.69 3.47
CA LEU A 92 1.11 3.97 4.66
C LEU A 92 2.16 2.89 4.86
N GLY A 93 3.41 3.19 4.47
CA GLY A 93 4.56 2.39 4.88
C GLY A 93 4.79 2.50 6.39
N LYS A 94 5.62 1.61 6.95
CA LYS A 94 5.94 1.61 8.39
C LYS A 94 6.49 2.96 8.88
N ASP A 95 7.28 3.63 8.03
CA ASP A 95 7.91 4.91 8.36
C ASP A 95 6.98 6.12 8.15
N ASN A 96 5.77 5.91 7.64
CA ASN A 96 4.80 6.96 7.36
C ASN A 96 3.81 7.20 8.50
N ILE A 97 3.90 6.42 9.57
CA ILE A 97 2.91 6.39 10.64
C ILE A 97 3.52 6.92 11.94
N VAL A 98 2.83 7.86 12.58
CA VAL A 98 3.09 8.30 13.94
C VAL A 98 1.82 8.08 14.77
N TYR A 99 1.98 7.44 15.92
CA TYR A 99 0.87 7.11 16.83
C TYR A 99 0.81 8.14 17.96
N ASP A 100 -0.32 8.81 18.11
CA ASP A 100 -0.58 9.67 19.25
C ASP A 100 -1.64 9.03 20.16
N VAL A 101 -1.20 8.55 21.32
CA VAL A 101 -2.05 7.91 22.34
C VAL A 101 -2.62 8.92 23.33
N ASN A 102 -2.19 10.18 23.29
CA ASN A 102 -2.65 11.24 24.18
C ASN A 102 -3.77 12.08 23.55
N ALA A 103 -3.88 12.07 22.22
CA ALA A 103 -4.98 12.69 21.49
C ALA A 103 -6.29 11.88 21.59
N GLU A 104 -7.41 12.53 21.25
CA GLU A 104 -8.69 11.85 21.11
C GLU A 104 -8.58 10.75 20.03
N PRO A 105 -8.88 9.49 20.37
CA PRO A 105 -8.61 8.37 19.47
C PRO A 105 -9.56 8.42 18.28
N SER A 106 -9.00 8.25 17.09
CA SER A 106 -9.77 8.09 15.84
C SER A 106 -9.78 6.63 15.36
N PHE A 107 -8.85 5.81 15.84
CA PHE A 107 -8.74 4.39 15.53
C PHE A 107 -8.89 3.52 16.78
N VAL A 108 -9.71 2.48 16.67
CA VAL A 108 -9.97 1.51 17.74
C VAL A 108 -9.60 0.11 17.30
N LYS A 109 -9.03 -0.68 18.21
CA LYS A 109 -8.65 -2.07 17.94
C LYS A 109 -9.91 -2.92 17.77
N VAL A 110 -9.99 -3.68 16.68
CA VAL A 110 -11.13 -4.56 16.38
C VAL A 110 -10.74 -6.03 16.31
N LEU A 111 -9.47 -6.34 16.03
CA LEU A 111 -8.97 -7.70 16.00
C LEU A 111 -7.52 -7.74 16.46
N GLN A 112 -7.15 -8.80 17.16
CA GLN A 112 -5.77 -9.09 17.50
C GLN A 112 -5.44 -10.55 17.17
N SER A 113 -4.33 -10.73 16.45
CA SER A 113 -3.69 -12.01 16.16
C SER A 113 -2.36 -12.11 16.90
N GLY A 114 -1.68 -13.26 16.81
CA GLY A 114 -0.34 -13.45 17.38
C GLY A 114 0.68 -12.44 16.85
N THR A 115 0.54 -12.01 15.59
CA THR A 115 1.54 -11.18 14.88
C THR A 115 1.08 -9.73 14.66
N TYR A 116 -0.22 -9.51 14.48
CA TYR A 116 -0.77 -8.21 14.06
C TYR A 116 -2.03 -7.85 14.84
N ALA A 117 -2.32 -6.56 14.92
CA ALA A 117 -3.62 -6.06 15.34
C ALA A 117 -4.23 -5.21 14.21
N ILE A 118 -5.55 -5.30 14.08
CA ILE A 118 -6.33 -4.53 13.12
C ILE A 118 -7.08 -3.46 13.88
N TYR A 119 -6.97 -2.24 13.37
CA TYR A 119 -7.69 -1.07 13.85
C TYR A 119 -8.67 -0.58 12.82
N LYS A 120 -9.83 -0.16 13.27
CA LYS A 120 -10.86 0.47 12.45
C LYS A 120 -10.99 1.95 12.83
N HIS A 121 -11.13 2.81 11.83
CA HIS A 121 -11.49 4.20 12.06
C HIS A 121 -12.91 4.31 12.63
N LEU A 122 -13.13 5.21 13.58
CA LEU A 122 -14.42 5.33 14.28
C LEU A 122 -15.59 5.75 13.37
N LYS A 123 -15.32 6.50 12.31
CA LYS A 123 -16.36 7.13 11.46
C LYS A 123 -16.46 6.56 10.05
N THR A 124 -15.46 5.79 9.62
CA THR A 124 -15.35 5.30 8.24
C THR A 124 -14.89 3.86 8.22
N ASP A 125 -15.08 3.19 7.09
CA ASP A 125 -14.63 1.82 6.83
C ASP A 125 -13.15 1.79 6.38
N ASN A 126 -12.32 2.49 7.14
CA ASN A 126 -10.86 2.49 7.02
C ASN A 126 -10.25 1.55 8.06
N TYR A 127 -9.29 0.75 7.61
CA TYR A 127 -8.57 -0.18 8.47
C TYR A 127 -7.07 -0.02 8.30
N ILE A 128 -6.36 -0.21 9.40
CA ILE A 128 -4.91 -0.34 9.40
C ILE A 128 -4.50 -1.54 10.23
N ALA A 129 -3.54 -2.31 9.71
CA ALA A 129 -2.91 -3.40 10.41
C ALA A 129 -1.54 -2.95 10.92
N ILE A 130 -1.26 -3.25 12.18
CA ILE A 130 -0.04 -2.87 12.89
C ILE A 130 0.60 -4.13 13.47
N GLU A 131 1.91 -4.25 13.33
CA GLU A 131 2.68 -5.32 13.96
C GLU A 131 2.61 -5.22 15.48
N LYS A 132 2.34 -6.34 16.15
CA LYS A 132 2.15 -6.41 17.59
C LYS A 132 3.34 -5.83 18.38
N GLN A 133 4.56 -5.99 17.88
CA GLN A 133 5.78 -5.47 18.50
C GLN A 133 5.85 -3.93 18.55
N LEU A 134 5.09 -3.24 17.69
CA LEU A 134 5.02 -1.79 17.63
C LEU A 134 3.91 -1.22 18.53
N MET A 135 3.27 -2.05 19.36
CA MET A 135 2.02 -1.70 20.01
C MET A 135 2.05 -1.75 21.53
N ALA A 136 1.52 -0.69 22.15
CA ALA A 136 1.27 -0.61 23.59
C ALA A 136 -0.18 -0.17 23.95
N ALA A 137 -0.97 0.34 23.00
CA ALA A 137 -2.27 0.98 23.29
C ALA A 137 -3.48 0.23 22.66
N GLU A 138 -4.66 0.41 23.26
CA GLU A 138 -5.94 -0.11 22.72
C GLU A 138 -6.52 0.80 21.63
N ASN A 139 -6.28 2.10 21.72
CA ASN A 139 -6.78 3.12 20.80
C ASN A 139 -5.70 4.19 20.56
N PHE A 140 -5.75 4.87 19.42
CA PHE A 140 -4.84 5.97 19.11
C PHE A 140 -5.42 6.93 18.07
N ASN A 141 -4.77 8.08 17.92
CA ASN A 141 -4.90 8.97 16.78
C ASN A 141 -3.73 8.77 15.81
N LEU A 142 -4.01 8.80 14.51
CA LEU A 142 -3.03 8.53 13.46
C LEU A 142 -2.51 9.85 12.87
N GLN A 143 -1.20 10.07 12.96
CA GLN A 143 -0.50 11.16 12.27
C GLN A 143 0.33 10.61 11.12
N LEU A 144 0.40 11.39 10.03
CA LEU A 144 1.12 11.02 8.82
C LEU A 144 2.50 11.68 8.80
N LYS A 145 3.50 10.97 8.25
CA LYS A 145 4.87 11.49 8.09
C LYS A 145 5.46 11.16 6.72
N GLY A 146 6.28 12.08 6.21
CA GLY A 146 7.13 11.86 5.04
C GLY A 146 6.33 11.91 3.74
N LYS A 147 6.72 11.08 2.78
CA LYS A 147 6.05 10.98 1.47
C LYS A 147 5.22 9.71 1.38
N LEU A 148 3.98 9.86 0.95
CA LEU A 148 2.98 8.80 0.86
C LEU A 148 2.76 8.45 -0.61
N LEU A 149 2.68 7.16 -0.95
CA LEU A 149 2.26 6.77 -2.30
C LEU A 149 0.76 7.04 -2.43
N CYS A 150 0.37 7.72 -3.50
CA CYS A 150 -0.99 8.07 -3.80
C CYS A 150 -1.47 7.30 -5.04
N TYR A 151 -2.67 6.75 -4.93
CA TYR A 151 -3.38 6.06 -5.99
C TYR A 151 -4.70 6.77 -6.26
N ASP A 152 -5.11 6.89 -7.53
CA ASP A 152 -6.40 7.49 -7.88
C ASP A 152 -7.59 6.59 -7.48
N GLU A 153 -8.82 7.03 -7.76
CA GLU A 153 -10.07 6.28 -7.50
C GLU A 153 -10.07 4.89 -8.18
N LYS A 154 -9.36 4.75 -9.30
CA LYS A 154 -9.21 3.49 -10.04
C LYS A 154 -8.09 2.62 -9.47
N GLY A 155 -7.39 3.09 -8.44
CA GLY A 155 -6.28 2.40 -7.81
C GLY A 155 -4.98 2.44 -8.63
N ILE A 156 -4.80 3.39 -9.55
CA ILE A 156 -3.58 3.57 -10.33
C ILE A 156 -2.66 4.55 -9.63
N TYR A 157 -1.36 4.26 -9.60
CA TYR A 157 -0.36 5.14 -8.99
C TYR A 157 -0.29 6.48 -9.73
N VAL A 158 -0.42 7.58 -8.99
CA VAL A 158 -0.39 8.95 -9.53
C VAL A 158 0.77 9.79 -9.01
N GLY A 159 1.51 9.29 -8.02
CA GLY A 159 2.69 9.97 -7.49
C GLY A 159 2.82 9.87 -5.98
N LYS A 160 3.86 10.53 -5.45
CA LYS A 160 4.07 10.72 -4.01
C LYS A 160 3.46 12.04 -3.56
N LYS A 161 2.80 12.04 -2.41
CA LYS A 161 2.30 13.26 -1.75
C LYS A 161 3.00 13.46 -0.41
N ASP A 162 3.33 14.70 -0.08
CA ASP A 162 3.83 15.03 1.25
C ASP A 162 2.74 14.78 2.29
N SER A 163 3.14 14.33 3.48
CA SER A 163 2.24 14.12 4.60
C SER A 163 1.57 15.44 5.00
N ARG A 164 0.27 15.37 5.22
CA ARG A 164 -0.57 16.47 5.72
C ARG A 164 -1.37 16.00 6.92
N ILE A 165 -2.19 16.90 7.47
CA ILE A 165 -3.15 16.56 8.52
C ILE A 165 -4.11 15.48 7.99
N LEU A 166 -4.39 14.49 8.83
CA LEU A 166 -5.39 13.45 8.59
C LEU A 166 -6.61 13.73 9.48
N GLN A 167 -7.81 13.74 8.90
CA GLN A 167 -9.06 13.98 9.63
C GLN A 167 -10.13 12.93 9.32
#